data_AF-A0A1G7AQT1-F1
#
_entry.id   AF-A0A1G7AQT1-F1
#
_cell.length_a   1.000
_cell.length_b   1.000
_cell.length_c   1.000
_cell.angle_alpha   90.00
_cell.angle_beta   90.00
_cell.angle_gamma   90.00
#
_symmetry.space_group_name_H-M   'P 1'
#
loop_
_entity.id
_entity.type
_entity.pdbx_description
1 polymer ?
#
loop_
_entity_poly.entity_id
_entity_poly.type
_entity_poly.pdbx_seq_one_letter_code
_entity_poly.pdbx_strand_id
1 'polypeptide(L)'
;MKKIFCIVLLLTMIFSACKKDQTILDNKSQIAEDIIQKLKTAGFDTTEGLSKYKNGFLVEGDIFMTIEDINKLSERSKINIPISLSLKNLKTQSKDPISHYRTNDLISLNSSRRTINIFMSSALGTYMQDCLDAAISRYNSLDFGLVFNRTSSSSSADIIISTTYISPVTNPNDAYLMAAGFPTSGNPYNEITVNTYYYNSSYNRLDATSTLVHEIGHTVGLRHTDYMNRAFSCGAVKPGNNEGAGTIGANHIGGTPTGPEYGSVMLACADGSDRSFTLADILSLKALYPYRKNIYIKEIHELIYDDSYNWGASDYDKRSYDITLEFYQDASGTIPYVTSNYFMLTVFSFVGGVDSKVNLLIDNGVSSYHLGEYTVDRAWEFGNQVYDNTSGFQVAYSPFSYYDRVIW
;
A
#
# COMPACT_ATOMS: atom_id res chain seq x y z
N MET A 1 29.52 -38.73 -85.50
CA MET A 1 29.91 -37.96 -84.30
C MET A 1 28.98 -36.75 -84.16
N LYS A 2 28.66 -36.30 -82.92
CA LYS A 2 28.40 -34.90 -82.47
C LYS A 2 27.66 -33.93 -83.46
N LYS A 3 26.58 -33.19 -83.15
CA LYS A 3 25.80 -32.80 -81.93
C LYS A 3 24.44 -32.21 -82.43
N ILE A 4 23.27 -32.55 -81.86
CA ILE A 4 22.46 -31.76 -80.89
C ILE A 4 22.06 -30.33 -81.32
N PHE A 5 20.77 -30.11 -81.62
CA PHE A 5 19.88 -29.04 -81.07
C PHE A 5 18.43 -29.34 -81.54
N CYS A 6 17.51 -29.79 -80.69
CA CYS A 6 16.58 -28.98 -79.86
C CYS A 6 15.55 -28.15 -80.64
N ILE A 7 14.28 -28.58 -80.61
CA ILE A 7 13.09 -27.78 -80.23
C ILE A 7 12.02 -28.78 -79.73
N VAL A 8 11.52 -28.55 -78.52
CA VAL A 8 10.38 -29.29 -77.92
C VAL A 8 9.28 -28.27 -77.69
N LEU A 9 8.09 -28.51 -78.25
CA LEU A 9 6.91 -27.70 -78.00
C LEU A 9 6.11 -28.34 -76.86
N LEU A 10 6.31 -27.88 -75.61
CA LEU A 10 5.59 -28.41 -74.45
C LEU A 10 4.38 -27.52 -74.12
N LEU A 11 3.21 -28.13 -74.04
CA LEU A 11 1.92 -27.49 -73.80
C LEU A 11 1.78 -27.07 -72.33
N THR A 12 1.71 -25.77 -72.03
CA THR A 12 1.51 -25.26 -70.67
C THR A 12 0.03 -25.12 -70.31
N MET A 13 -0.48 -26.09 -69.54
CA MET A 13 -1.76 -25.97 -68.83
C MET A 13 -1.67 -24.89 -67.74
N ILE A 14 -2.55 -23.90 -67.77
CA ILE A 14 -2.68 -22.88 -66.72
C ILE A 14 -3.72 -23.36 -65.70
N PHE A 15 -3.28 -23.69 -64.48
CA PHE A 15 -4.18 -23.91 -63.35
C PHE A 15 -4.43 -22.58 -62.63
N SER A 16 -5.66 -22.07 -62.72
CA SER A 16 -6.11 -20.93 -61.90
C SER A 16 -6.38 -21.38 -60.47
N ALA A 17 -5.43 -21.12 -59.56
CA ALA A 17 -5.63 -21.28 -58.13
C ALA A 17 -6.42 -20.07 -57.57
N CYS A 18 -7.71 -20.28 -57.30
CA CYS A 18 -8.54 -19.27 -56.66
C CYS A 18 -8.16 -19.18 -55.17
N LYS A 19 -7.36 -18.17 -54.79
CA LYS A 19 -7.17 -17.84 -53.36
C LYS A 19 -8.50 -17.30 -52.83
N LYS A 20 -9.14 -18.09 -51.97
CA LYS A 20 -10.22 -17.61 -51.11
C LYS A 20 -9.58 -16.69 -50.08
N ASP A 21 -9.74 -15.38 -50.24
CA ASP A 21 -9.31 -14.41 -49.24
C ASP A 21 -10.09 -14.66 -47.95
N GLN A 22 -9.43 -15.36 -47.04
CA GLN A 22 -9.87 -15.52 -45.68
C GLN A 22 -9.46 -14.23 -44.97
N THR A 23 -10.40 -13.28 -44.91
CA THR A 23 -10.26 -12.10 -44.04
C THR A 23 -10.13 -12.59 -42.61
N ILE A 24 -8.87 -12.74 -42.17
CA ILE A 24 -8.52 -12.84 -40.76
C ILE A 24 -8.99 -11.51 -40.16
N LEU A 25 -10.09 -11.56 -39.43
CA LEU A 25 -10.47 -10.48 -38.53
C LEU A 25 -9.43 -10.48 -37.41
N ASP A 26 -8.35 -9.74 -37.65
CA ASP A 26 -7.28 -9.50 -36.69
C ASP A 26 -7.87 -8.65 -35.56
N ASN A 27 -8.50 -9.33 -34.59
CA ASN A 27 -9.27 -8.71 -33.52
C ASN A 27 -8.37 -8.12 -32.42
N LYS A 28 -7.13 -7.77 -32.77
CA LYS A 28 -6.36 -6.75 -32.07
C LYS A 28 -7.10 -5.41 -32.20
N SER A 29 -7.98 -5.16 -31.24
CA SER A 29 -8.41 -3.81 -30.88
C SER A 29 -7.16 -3.02 -30.47
N GLN A 30 -6.46 -2.44 -31.44
CA GLN A 30 -5.28 -1.62 -31.24
C GLN A 30 -5.62 -0.57 -30.18
N ILE A 31 -5.03 -0.73 -28.99
CA ILE A 31 -5.27 0.18 -27.87
C ILE A 31 -4.77 1.54 -28.32
N ALA A 32 -5.62 2.56 -28.19
CA ALA A 32 -5.29 3.89 -28.68
C ALA A 32 -4.05 4.44 -27.95
N GLU A 33 -3.12 5.02 -28.72
CA GLU A 33 -1.83 5.49 -28.20
C GLU A 33 -2.00 6.52 -27.06
N ASP A 34 -3.11 7.28 -27.07
CA ASP A 34 -3.43 8.24 -26.00
C ASP A 34 -3.74 7.56 -24.66
N ILE A 35 -4.41 6.40 -24.67
CA ILE A 35 -4.66 5.59 -23.46
C ILE A 35 -3.35 5.06 -22.90
N ILE A 36 -2.50 4.50 -23.77
CA ILE A 36 -1.16 4.01 -23.40
C ILE A 36 -0.33 5.14 -22.79
N GLN A 37 -0.35 6.33 -23.40
CA GLN A 37 0.38 7.49 -22.91
C GLN A 37 -0.17 8.04 -21.59
N LYS A 38 -1.50 8.05 -21.38
CA LYS A 38 -2.13 8.42 -20.11
C LYS A 38 -1.74 7.46 -18.99
N LEU A 39 -1.82 6.15 -19.23
CA LEU A 39 -1.43 5.12 -18.25
C LEU A 39 0.06 5.24 -17.87
N LYS A 40 0.97 5.32 -18.84
CA LYS A 40 2.41 5.55 -18.60
C LYS A 40 2.69 6.82 -17.81
N THR A 41 2.01 7.92 -18.15
CA THR A 41 2.13 9.20 -17.41
C THR A 41 1.62 9.04 -15.98
N ALA A 42 0.55 8.27 -15.80
CA ALA A 42 -0.04 7.95 -14.50
C ALA A 42 0.72 6.90 -13.69
N GLY A 43 1.78 6.33 -14.27
CA GLY A 43 2.79 5.51 -13.58
C GLY A 43 2.83 4.07 -14.06
N PHE A 44 1.72 3.59 -14.59
CA PHE A 44 1.49 2.18 -14.91
C PHE A 44 2.47 1.63 -15.93
N ASP A 45 2.86 0.37 -15.73
CA ASP A 45 3.45 -0.40 -16.81
C ASP A 45 2.35 -0.77 -17.83
N THR A 46 2.68 -0.64 -19.10
CA THR A 46 1.79 -0.97 -20.21
C THR A 46 2.43 -1.96 -21.18
N THR A 47 3.61 -2.51 -20.85
CA THR A 47 4.34 -3.41 -21.75
C THR A 47 3.93 -4.87 -21.58
N GLU A 48 3.43 -5.25 -20.40
CA GLU A 48 2.65 -6.47 -20.15
C GLU A 48 1.44 -6.17 -19.24
N GLY A 49 0.47 -7.09 -19.18
CA GLY A 49 -0.73 -6.97 -18.33
C GLY A 49 -1.76 -5.92 -18.77
N LEU A 50 -1.47 -5.13 -19.81
CA LEU A 50 -2.42 -4.18 -20.41
C LEU A 50 -3.31 -4.89 -21.45
N SER A 51 -4.60 -5.03 -21.14
CA SER A 51 -5.60 -5.59 -22.06
C SER A 51 -6.91 -4.81 -22.01
N LYS A 52 -7.69 -4.84 -23.11
CA LYS A 52 -9.00 -4.18 -23.15
C LYS A 52 -10.04 -5.04 -22.43
N TYR A 53 -10.68 -4.50 -21.40
CA TYR A 53 -11.64 -5.24 -20.58
C TYR A 53 -12.90 -4.40 -20.33
N LYS A 54 -14.10 -4.97 -20.53
CA LYS A 54 -15.40 -4.26 -20.42
C LYS A 54 -15.39 -2.90 -21.15
N ASN A 55 -15.63 -1.80 -20.42
CA ASN A 55 -15.62 -0.39 -20.85
C ASN A 55 -14.29 0.34 -20.51
N GLY A 56 -13.23 -0.43 -20.29
CA GLY A 56 -11.97 0.04 -19.75
C GLY A 56 -10.81 -0.87 -20.16
N PHE A 57 -9.82 -0.92 -19.27
CA PHE A 57 -8.62 -1.71 -19.44
C PHE A 57 -8.29 -2.43 -18.14
N LEU A 58 -7.85 -3.67 -18.28
CA LEU A 58 -7.02 -4.30 -17.25
C LEU A 58 -5.60 -3.76 -17.46
N VAL A 59 -4.93 -3.39 -16.38
CA VAL A 59 -3.59 -2.85 -16.34
C VAL A 59 -2.82 -3.68 -15.31
N GLU A 60 -1.55 -3.97 -15.58
CA GLU A 60 -0.73 -4.81 -14.68
C GLU A 60 -1.34 -6.20 -14.39
N GLY A 61 -2.33 -6.66 -15.18
CA GLY A 61 -2.89 -8.01 -15.08
C GLY A 61 -3.98 -8.20 -14.01
N ASP A 62 -4.24 -7.25 -13.13
CA ASP A 62 -5.22 -7.35 -12.03
C ASP A 62 -5.89 -6.01 -11.71
N ILE A 63 -5.26 -4.87 -12.04
CA ILE A 63 -5.83 -3.54 -11.83
C ILE A 63 -6.77 -3.17 -12.98
N PHE A 64 -8.08 -3.18 -12.72
CA PHE A 64 -9.07 -2.67 -13.67
C PHE A 64 -9.27 -1.16 -13.55
N MET A 65 -9.33 -0.48 -14.70
CA MET A 65 -9.57 0.95 -14.80
C MET A 65 -10.51 1.31 -15.95
N THR A 66 -11.53 2.13 -15.69
CA THR A 66 -12.46 2.59 -16.74
C THR A 66 -11.79 3.65 -17.63
N ILE A 67 -12.28 3.83 -18.87
CA ILE A 67 -11.83 4.94 -19.74
C ILE A 67 -12.03 6.31 -19.07
N GLU A 68 -13.08 6.46 -18.25
CA GLU A 68 -13.35 7.70 -17.52
C GLU A 68 -12.27 7.96 -16.46
N ASP A 69 -11.89 6.95 -15.69
CA ASP A 69 -10.82 7.06 -14.70
C ASP A 69 -9.46 7.33 -15.36
N ILE A 70 -9.15 6.65 -16.48
CA ILE A 70 -7.93 6.90 -17.27
C ILE A 70 -7.84 8.35 -17.75
N ASN A 71 -8.96 8.96 -18.13
CA ASN A 71 -8.99 10.37 -18.51
C ASN A 71 -8.79 11.31 -17.31
N LYS A 72 -9.29 10.96 -16.13
CA LYS A 72 -9.10 11.75 -14.89
C LYS A 72 -7.66 11.70 -14.34
N LEU A 73 -6.81 10.78 -14.80
CA LEU A 73 -5.43 10.65 -14.26
C LEU A 73 -4.54 11.87 -14.55
N SER A 74 -4.86 12.63 -15.60
CA SER A 74 -4.19 13.91 -15.89
C SER A 74 -4.64 15.06 -14.99
N GLU A 75 -5.74 14.89 -14.25
CA GLU A 75 -6.33 15.92 -13.37
C GLU A 75 -5.99 15.71 -11.88
N ARG A 76 -5.61 14.48 -11.49
CA ARG A 76 -5.27 14.13 -10.09
C ARG A 76 -3.96 14.81 -9.67
N SER A 77 -4.13 15.93 -8.96
CA SER A 77 -3.03 16.71 -8.38
C SER A 77 -2.31 15.95 -7.27
N LYS A 78 -0.99 16.12 -7.17
CA LYS A 78 -0.15 15.52 -6.13
C LYS A 78 -0.63 15.93 -4.74
N ILE A 79 -1.22 15.00 -3.98
CA ILE A 79 -1.45 15.19 -2.55
C ILE A 79 -0.09 15.06 -1.85
N ASN A 80 0.55 16.20 -1.59
CA ASN A 80 1.72 16.27 -0.72
C ASN A 80 1.31 15.88 0.71
N ILE A 81 1.44 14.60 1.06
CA ILE A 81 1.53 14.20 2.46
C ILE A 81 2.97 14.52 2.92
N PRO A 82 3.17 15.31 3.98
CA PRO A 82 4.50 15.55 4.52
C PRO A 82 5.02 14.26 5.16
N ILE A 83 5.91 13.57 4.45
CA ILE A 83 6.67 12.42 4.96
C ILE A 83 8.14 12.83 5.02
N SER A 84 8.58 13.35 6.17
CA SER A 84 10.00 13.46 6.51
C SER A 84 10.34 12.37 7.52
N LEU A 85 11.10 11.38 7.06
CA LEU A 85 11.48 10.20 7.86
C LEU A 85 12.99 10.27 8.13
N SER A 86 13.37 10.45 9.40
CA SER A 86 14.72 10.16 9.88
C SER A 86 14.72 10.01 11.40
N LEU A 87 14.63 8.75 11.87
CA LEU A 87 14.66 8.39 13.29
C LEU A 87 15.75 7.34 13.44
N LYS A 88 16.88 7.73 14.05
CA LYS A 88 18.11 6.95 13.94
C LYS A 88 18.24 5.83 14.98
N ASN A 89 17.53 5.95 16.11
CA ASN A 89 17.76 5.15 17.33
C ASN A 89 16.51 4.52 17.96
N LEU A 90 15.30 4.68 17.40
CA LEU A 90 14.17 3.83 17.81
C LEU A 90 14.48 2.36 17.47
N LYS A 91 14.02 1.42 18.29
CA LYS A 91 14.07 -0.04 18.00
C LYS A 91 13.05 -0.41 16.91
N THR A 92 13.09 0.26 15.76
CA THR A 92 12.37 -0.16 14.56
C THR A 92 12.91 -1.50 14.09
N GLN A 93 12.04 -2.45 13.78
CA GLN A 93 12.49 -3.73 13.24
C GLN A 93 13.12 -3.52 11.86
N SER A 94 14.36 -3.99 11.69
CA SER A 94 15.20 -3.94 10.49
C SER A 94 15.79 -2.59 10.08
N LYS A 95 16.88 -2.66 9.30
CA LYS A 95 17.77 -1.54 8.90
C LYS A 95 17.90 -1.44 7.38
N ASP A 96 16.97 -2.09 6.68
CA ASP A 96 16.82 -2.06 5.22
C ASP A 96 15.69 -1.03 4.90
N PRO A 97 15.69 -0.25 3.80
CA PRO A 97 14.86 0.98 3.65
C PRO A 97 13.35 0.69 3.44
N ILE A 98 12.39 1.64 3.65
CA ILE A 98 11.02 2.08 3.07
C ILE A 98 9.88 1.21 2.27
N SER A 99 8.95 0.35 2.83
CA SER A 99 7.86 -0.52 2.15
C SER A 99 6.34 -0.16 2.21
N HIS A 100 5.48 -0.93 1.50
CA HIS A 100 4.01 -0.90 1.35
C HIS A 100 3.55 0.41 0.75
N TYR A 101 2.78 0.31 -0.33
CA TYR A 101 2.48 1.44 -1.18
C TYR A 101 0.97 1.61 -1.32
N ARG A 102 0.53 2.86 -1.34
CA ARG A 102 -0.86 3.23 -1.58
C ARG A 102 -1.02 4.16 -2.78
N THR A 103 -2.22 4.15 -3.35
CA THR A 103 -2.68 5.18 -4.27
C THR A 103 -2.81 6.55 -3.60
N ASN A 104 -2.93 7.60 -4.41
CA ASN A 104 -3.19 8.96 -3.94
C ASN A 104 -4.53 9.08 -3.21
N ASP A 105 -5.56 8.42 -3.75
CA ASP A 105 -6.91 8.37 -3.19
C ASP A 105 -7.07 7.23 -2.20
N LEU A 106 -7.78 7.50 -1.10
CA LEU A 106 -8.09 6.56 -0.01
C LEU A 106 -9.58 6.64 0.35
N ILE A 107 -10.07 5.65 1.08
CA ILE A 107 -11.43 5.67 1.62
C ILE A 107 -11.54 6.75 2.69
N SER A 108 -12.53 7.64 2.56
CA SER A 108 -12.79 8.65 3.59
C SER A 108 -13.39 7.98 4.83
N LEU A 109 -12.73 8.19 5.97
CA LEU A 109 -13.26 7.95 7.30
C LEU A 109 -13.95 9.21 7.82
N ASN A 110 -15.10 9.05 8.46
CA ASN A 110 -15.60 10.05 9.41
C ASN A 110 -15.04 9.73 10.81
N SER A 111 -15.47 10.42 11.86
CA SER A 111 -14.98 10.21 13.24
C SER A 111 -15.43 8.89 13.88
N SER A 112 -15.75 7.87 13.09
CA SER A 112 -16.22 6.54 13.49
C SER A 112 -15.72 5.50 12.48
N ARG A 113 -15.81 4.21 12.83
CA ARG A 113 -15.47 3.15 11.87
C ARG A 113 -16.45 3.18 10.70
N ARG A 114 -15.94 2.97 9.48
CA ARG A 114 -16.76 2.88 8.28
C ARG A 114 -17.05 1.43 7.93
N THR A 115 -18.33 1.10 7.78
CA THR A 115 -18.76 -0.20 7.21
C THR A 115 -18.63 -0.18 5.69
N ILE A 116 -18.13 -1.27 5.12
CA ILE A 116 -18.02 -1.56 3.70
C ILE A 116 -18.80 -2.85 3.43
N ASN A 117 -19.91 -2.77 2.70
CA ASN A 117 -20.77 -3.91 2.40
C ASN A 117 -20.31 -4.60 1.11
N ILE A 118 -20.03 -5.89 1.17
CA ILE A 118 -19.60 -6.69 0.02
C ILE A 118 -20.74 -7.63 -0.39
N PHE A 119 -21.12 -7.63 -1.66
CA PHE A 119 -22.02 -8.61 -2.28
C PHE A 119 -21.25 -9.59 -3.16
N MET A 120 -21.73 -10.83 -3.29
CA MET A 120 -21.17 -11.87 -4.17
C MET A 120 -22.33 -12.80 -4.50
N SER A 121 -22.57 -13.05 -5.79
CA SER A 121 -23.64 -13.95 -6.22
C SER A 121 -23.43 -15.38 -5.68
N SER A 122 -24.50 -16.02 -5.20
CA SER A 122 -24.49 -17.43 -4.81
C SER A 122 -24.13 -18.37 -5.98
N ALA A 123 -24.18 -17.89 -7.22
CA ALA A 123 -23.74 -18.62 -8.41
C ALA A 123 -22.23 -18.99 -8.40
N LEU A 124 -21.40 -18.34 -7.57
CA LEU A 124 -20.00 -18.73 -7.36
C LEU A 124 -19.82 -19.98 -6.47
N GLY A 125 -20.91 -20.51 -5.89
CA GLY A 125 -20.91 -21.72 -5.08
C GLY A 125 -20.42 -21.50 -3.64
N THR A 126 -20.71 -22.47 -2.77
CA THR A 126 -20.45 -22.37 -1.32
C THR A 126 -18.99 -22.11 -1.00
N TYR A 127 -18.05 -22.78 -1.68
CA TYR A 127 -16.61 -22.62 -1.42
C TYR A 127 -16.13 -21.17 -1.54
N MET A 128 -16.57 -20.45 -2.58
CA MET A 128 -16.21 -19.04 -2.76
C MET A 128 -16.89 -18.11 -1.74
N GLN A 129 -18.07 -18.48 -1.23
CA GLN A 129 -18.73 -17.76 -0.13
C GLN A 129 -17.96 -17.98 1.18
N ASP A 130 -17.56 -19.21 1.49
CA ASP A 130 -16.76 -19.56 2.67
C ASP A 130 -15.40 -18.82 2.66
N CYS A 131 -14.72 -18.78 1.51
CA CYS A 131 -13.48 -18.02 1.32
C CYS A 131 -13.68 -16.50 1.50
N LEU A 132 -14.84 -15.97 1.12
CA LEU A 132 -15.15 -14.55 1.28
C LEU A 132 -15.48 -14.20 2.74
N ASP A 133 -16.20 -15.06 3.45
CA ASP A 133 -16.44 -14.89 4.89
C ASP A 133 -15.12 -15.00 5.67
N ALA A 134 -14.21 -15.89 5.26
CA ALA A 134 -12.85 -15.96 5.80
C ALA A 134 -12.04 -14.68 5.51
N ALA A 135 -12.10 -14.12 4.30
CA ALA A 135 -11.43 -12.86 3.95
C ALA A 135 -11.98 -11.66 4.76
N ILE A 136 -13.31 -11.55 4.90
CA ILE A 136 -13.98 -10.55 5.72
C ILE A 136 -13.57 -10.69 7.20
N SER A 137 -13.52 -11.91 7.71
CA SER A 137 -13.06 -12.22 9.08
C SER A 137 -11.61 -11.79 9.31
N ARG A 138 -10.70 -12.06 8.36
CA ARG A 138 -9.29 -11.61 8.41
C ARG A 138 -9.21 -10.10 8.56
N TYR A 139 -9.89 -9.32 7.72
CA TYR A 139 -9.87 -7.85 7.86
C TYR A 139 -10.49 -7.37 9.18
N ASN A 140 -11.64 -7.91 9.58
CA ASN A 140 -12.34 -7.46 10.78
C ASN A 140 -11.56 -7.75 12.06
N SER A 141 -10.80 -8.86 12.10
CA SER A 141 -9.92 -9.21 13.23
C SER A 141 -8.76 -8.21 13.44
N LEU A 142 -8.39 -7.41 12.43
CA LEU A 142 -7.40 -6.35 12.58
C LEU A 142 -7.92 -5.13 13.36
N ASP A 143 -9.24 -5.01 13.56
CA ASP A 143 -9.84 -4.02 14.46
C ASP A 143 -9.38 -2.56 14.22
N PHE A 144 -9.53 -2.13 12.96
CA PHE A 144 -9.06 -0.85 12.42
C PHE A 144 -10.22 0.03 11.89
N GLY A 145 -9.94 1.13 11.20
CA GLY A 145 -10.93 2.14 10.78
C GLY A 145 -12.06 1.64 9.87
N LEU A 146 -11.89 0.48 9.25
CA LEU A 146 -12.90 -0.16 8.41
C LEU A 146 -13.54 -1.37 9.12
N VAL A 147 -14.76 -1.70 8.70
CA VAL A 147 -15.50 -2.94 9.03
C VAL A 147 -16.06 -3.48 7.73
N PHE A 148 -15.76 -4.73 7.37
CA PHE A 148 -16.33 -5.36 6.20
C PHE A 148 -17.54 -6.19 6.60
N ASN A 149 -18.61 -6.09 5.81
CA ASN A 149 -19.87 -6.77 6.09
C ASN A 149 -20.35 -7.53 4.86
N ARG A 150 -20.95 -8.71 5.08
CA ARG A 150 -21.63 -9.49 4.05
C ARG A 150 -23.01 -8.85 3.79
N THR A 151 -23.36 -8.56 2.55
CA THR A 151 -24.75 -8.25 2.18
C THR A 151 -25.30 -9.24 1.17
N SER A 152 -26.60 -9.54 1.29
CA SER A 152 -27.37 -10.37 0.37
C SER A 152 -27.98 -9.59 -0.80
N SER A 153 -27.86 -8.26 -0.82
CA SER A 153 -28.37 -7.42 -1.91
C SER A 153 -27.28 -6.55 -2.55
N SER A 154 -27.07 -6.72 -3.86
CA SER A 154 -26.13 -5.92 -4.65
C SER A 154 -26.46 -4.42 -4.64
N SER A 155 -27.73 -4.04 -4.50
CA SER A 155 -28.15 -2.63 -4.41
C SER A 155 -27.73 -1.93 -3.11
N SER A 156 -27.27 -2.70 -2.12
CA SER A 156 -26.78 -2.21 -0.81
C SER A 156 -25.27 -2.41 -0.63
N ALA A 157 -24.59 -2.83 -1.69
CA ALA A 157 -23.16 -3.15 -1.64
C ALA A 157 -22.32 -1.94 -2.02
N ASP A 158 -21.28 -1.69 -1.22
CA ASP A 158 -20.17 -0.81 -1.57
C ASP A 158 -19.24 -1.50 -2.58
N ILE A 159 -19.12 -2.84 -2.51
CA ILE A 159 -18.30 -3.68 -3.42
C ILE A 159 -19.12 -4.87 -3.93
N ILE A 160 -19.20 -5.03 -5.25
CA ILE A 160 -19.88 -6.15 -5.92
C ILE A 160 -18.85 -7.13 -6.47
N ILE A 161 -18.88 -8.38 -6.02
CA ILE A 161 -18.07 -9.45 -6.60
C ILE A 161 -18.84 -10.06 -7.78
N SER A 162 -18.33 -9.82 -8.99
CA SER A 162 -18.86 -10.30 -10.26
C SER A 162 -17.96 -11.38 -10.87
N THR A 163 -18.36 -11.93 -12.03
CA THR A 163 -17.64 -13.04 -12.67
C THR A 163 -17.24 -12.71 -14.09
N THR A 164 -16.13 -13.31 -14.52
CA THR A 164 -15.68 -13.35 -15.91
C THR A 164 -15.20 -14.76 -16.27
N TYR A 165 -14.91 -14.98 -17.54
CA TYR A 165 -14.25 -16.21 -18.00
C TYR A 165 -13.20 -15.84 -19.04
N ILE A 166 -11.92 -15.97 -18.67
CA ILE A 166 -10.78 -15.70 -19.54
C ILE A 166 -9.86 -16.92 -19.48
N SER A 167 -9.82 -17.69 -20.56
CA SER A 167 -8.92 -18.83 -20.66
C SER A 167 -7.50 -18.37 -21.00
N PRO A 168 -6.46 -18.77 -20.24
CA PRO A 168 -5.06 -18.53 -20.57
C PRO A 168 -4.61 -19.30 -21.82
N VAL A 169 -5.37 -20.31 -22.27
CA VAL A 169 -5.08 -21.04 -23.51
C VAL A 169 -5.38 -20.17 -24.73
N THR A 170 -6.39 -19.31 -24.65
CA THR A 170 -6.79 -18.40 -25.75
C THR A 170 -6.26 -16.98 -25.58
N ASN A 171 -6.14 -16.50 -24.34
CA ASN A 171 -5.70 -15.15 -24.00
C ASN A 171 -4.57 -15.19 -22.94
N PRO A 172 -3.38 -15.74 -23.27
CA PRO A 172 -2.32 -16.02 -22.29
C PRO A 172 -1.77 -14.79 -21.57
N ASN A 173 -1.90 -13.60 -22.16
CA ASN A 173 -1.41 -12.34 -21.60
C ASN A 173 -2.49 -11.55 -20.83
N ASP A 174 -3.76 -11.96 -20.96
CA ASP A 174 -4.92 -11.24 -20.42
C ASP A 174 -5.66 -12.07 -19.35
N ALA A 175 -5.21 -13.29 -19.07
CA ALA A 175 -5.84 -14.21 -18.14
C ALA A 175 -5.31 -13.99 -16.72
N TYR A 176 -6.20 -13.50 -15.86
CA TYR A 176 -5.92 -13.18 -14.46
C TYR A 176 -6.71 -14.06 -13.49
N LEU A 177 -6.36 -14.03 -12.20
CA LEU A 177 -7.04 -14.78 -11.15
C LEU A 177 -8.32 -14.05 -10.72
N MET A 178 -8.17 -12.85 -10.19
CA MET A 178 -9.21 -11.87 -9.93
C MET A 178 -8.69 -10.49 -10.36
N ALA A 179 -9.56 -9.46 -10.33
CA ALA A 179 -9.19 -8.10 -10.67
C ALA A 179 -10.09 -7.08 -9.96
N ALA A 180 -9.51 -5.96 -9.54
CA ALA A 180 -10.16 -4.85 -8.85
C ALA A 180 -9.56 -3.51 -9.28
N GLY A 181 -10.19 -2.40 -8.90
CA GLY A 181 -9.67 -1.05 -9.09
C GLY A 181 -9.32 -0.38 -7.75
N PHE A 182 -8.95 0.90 -7.82
CA PHE A 182 -8.56 1.69 -6.65
C PHE A 182 -9.66 2.64 -6.15
N PRO A 183 -9.62 3.08 -4.87
CA PRO A 183 -10.53 4.09 -4.32
C PRO A 183 -10.65 5.32 -5.21
N THR A 184 -11.85 5.90 -5.25
CA THR A 184 -12.08 7.19 -5.92
C THR A 184 -13.15 7.97 -5.16
N SER A 185 -12.97 9.28 -5.03
CA SER A 185 -13.89 10.20 -4.33
C SER A 185 -14.22 9.76 -2.89
N GLY A 186 -13.25 9.19 -2.17
CA GLY A 186 -13.42 8.76 -0.78
C GLY A 186 -14.18 7.43 -0.59
N ASN A 187 -14.49 6.70 -1.66
CA ASN A 187 -15.19 5.40 -1.62
C ASN A 187 -14.27 4.27 -2.06
N PRO A 188 -14.52 3.01 -1.64
CA PRO A 188 -13.82 1.86 -2.20
C PRO A 188 -14.07 1.76 -3.71
N TYR A 189 -13.19 1.05 -4.42
CA TYR A 189 -13.56 0.58 -5.75
C TYR A 189 -14.69 -0.44 -5.64
N ASN A 190 -15.70 -0.33 -6.52
CA ASN A 190 -17.00 -0.93 -6.31
C ASN A 190 -17.21 -2.31 -6.96
N GLU A 191 -16.20 -2.88 -7.61
CA GLU A 191 -16.28 -4.22 -8.21
C GLU A 191 -15.02 -5.06 -7.94
N ILE A 192 -15.18 -6.36 -7.72
CA ILE A 192 -14.10 -7.34 -7.84
C ILE A 192 -14.55 -8.37 -8.87
N THR A 193 -13.76 -8.61 -9.91
CA THR A 193 -14.11 -9.55 -10.99
C THR A 193 -13.36 -10.86 -10.80
N VAL A 194 -14.07 -11.97 -10.58
CA VAL A 194 -13.48 -13.31 -10.41
C VAL A 194 -13.40 -14.04 -11.76
N ASN A 195 -12.22 -14.53 -12.15
CA ASN A 195 -12.08 -15.35 -13.35
C ASN A 195 -12.47 -16.82 -13.08
N THR A 196 -13.63 -17.21 -13.58
CA THR A 196 -14.19 -18.56 -13.41
C THR A 196 -13.45 -19.66 -14.18
N TYR A 197 -12.49 -19.31 -15.05
CA TYR A 197 -11.53 -20.30 -15.54
C TYR A 197 -10.73 -20.92 -14.39
N TYR A 198 -10.33 -20.11 -13.40
CA TYR A 198 -9.53 -20.54 -12.25
C TYR A 198 -10.37 -20.85 -11.01
N TYR A 199 -11.45 -20.10 -10.76
CA TYR A 199 -12.32 -20.25 -9.59
C TYR A 199 -13.71 -20.74 -10.01
N ASN A 200 -13.92 -22.05 -9.99
CA ASN A 200 -15.19 -22.68 -10.38
C ASN A 200 -15.53 -23.88 -9.49
N SER A 201 -16.76 -24.36 -9.61
CA SER A 201 -17.30 -25.49 -8.83
C SER A 201 -16.57 -26.83 -9.03
N SER A 202 -15.68 -26.95 -10.01
CA SER A 202 -14.94 -28.18 -10.29
C SER A 202 -13.55 -28.20 -9.64
N TYR A 203 -13.01 -27.06 -9.21
CA TYR A 203 -11.69 -26.96 -8.60
C TYR A 203 -11.60 -25.84 -7.55
N ASN A 204 -11.50 -26.27 -6.29
CA ASN A 204 -11.30 -25.39 -5.14
C ASN A 204 -9.81 -25.03 -5.01
N ARG A 205 -9.42 -23.82 -5.45
CA ARG A 205 -8.06 -23.30 -5.28
C ARG A 205 -7.79 -22.88 -3.84
N LEU A 206 -6.70 -23.38 -3.24
CA LEU A 206 -6.30 -23.04 -1.87
C LEU A 206 -6.08 -21.52 -1.67
N ASP A 207 -5.63 -20.81 -2.70
CA ASP A 207 -5.42 -19.35 -2.67
C ASP A 207 -6.71 -18.51 -2.77
N ALA A 208 -7.90 -19.09 -2.90
CA ALA A 208 -9.13 -18.32 -3.09
C ALA A 208 -9.39 -17.28 -1.97
N THR A 209 -9.07 -17.62 -0.71
CA THR A 209 -9.18 -16.69 0.42
C THR A 209 -8.12 -15.57 0.33
N SER A 210 -6.85 -15.90 0.07
CA SER A 210 -5.76 -14.92 -0.01
C SER A 210 -5.92 -13.99 -1.22
N THR A 211 -6.40 -14.49 -2.36
CA THR A 211 -6.74 -13.66 -3.53
C THR A 211 -7.91 -12.73 -3.23
N LEU A 212 -8.98 -13.18 -2.56
CA LEU A 212 -10.06 -12.27 -2.16
C LEU A 212 -9.58 -11.19 -1.17
N VAL A 213 -8.65 -11.52 -0.27
CA VAL A 213 -8.01 -10.53 0.61
C VAL A 213 -7.22 -9.51 -0.21
N HIS A 214 -6.40 -9.96 -1.16
CA HIS A 214 -5.61 -9.11 -2.06
C HIS A 214 -6.47 -8.10 -2.83
N GLU A 215 -7.54 -8.57 -3.48
CA GLU A 215 -8.45 -7.69 -4.24
C GLU A 215 -9.15 -6.65 -3.36
N ILE A 216 -9.60 -7.05 -2.16
CA ILE A 216 -10.15 -6.09 -1.18
C ILE A 216 -9.07 -5.05 -0.80
N GLY A 217 -7.80 -5.45 -0.70
CA GLY A 217 -6.65 -4.58 -0.53
C GLY A 217 -6.57 -3.48 -1.60
N HIS A 218 -6.71 -3.83 -2.88
CA HIS A 218 -6.81 -2.85 -3.97
C HIS A 218 -8.04 -1.95 -3.84
N THR A 219 -9.23 -2.51 -3.52
CA THR A 219 -10.44 -1.67 -3.34
C THR A 219 -10.29 -0.63 -2.22
N VAL A 220 -9.39 -0.85 -1.25
CA VAL A 220 -9.04 0.10 -0.18
C VAL A 220 -7.73 0.86 -0.41
N GLY A 221 -7.14 0.77 -1.60
CA GLY A 221 -6.05 1.63 -2.07
C GLY A 221 -4.64 1.12 -1.78
N LEU A 222 -4.46 -0.15 -1.38
CA LEU A 222 -3.14 -0.78 -1.36
C LEU A 222 -2.71 -1.14 -2.79
N ARG A 223 -1.43 -0.92 -3.09
CA ARG A 223 -0.75 -1.42 -4.30
C ARG A 223 0.15 -2.60 -3.95
N HIS A 224 0.73 -3.23 -4.97
CA HIS A 224 1.68 -4.30 -4.78
C HIS A 224 2.92 -3.87 -3.99
N THR A 225 3.42 -4.77 -3.15
CA THR A 225 4.69 -4.60 -2.44
C THR A 225 5.87 -4.78 -3.38
N ASP A 226 5.71 -5.61 -4.42
CA ASP A 226 6.69 -5.85 -5.48
C ASP A 226 6.45 -5.01 -6.75
N TYR A 227 5.69 -3.90 -6.65
CA TYR A 227 5.32 -3.06 -7.79
C TYR A 227 6.53 -2.61 -8.63
N MET A 228 7.69 -2.35 -8.01
CA MET A 228 8.90 -1.92 -8.70
C MET A 228 9.62 -3.05 -9.46
N ASN A 229 9.36 -4.31 -9.12
CA ASN A 229 9.86 -5.48 -9.82
C ASN A 229 9.05 -6.75 -9.49
N ARG A 230 7.98 -6.97 -10.24
CA ARG A 230 7.10 -8.15 -10.12
C ARG A 230 7.77 -9.50 -10.38
N ALA A 231 9.04 -9.52 -10.85
CA ALA A 231 9.81 -10.76 -10.93
C ALA A 231 9.94 -11.46 -9.57
N PHE A 232 9.82 -10.74 -8.46
CA PHE A 232 9.92 -11.29 -7.11
C PHE A 232 8.81 -12.32 -6.84
N SER A 233 7.54 -11.97 -7.06
CA SER A 233 6.42 -12.90 -6.86
C SER A 233 6.09 -13.72 -8.10
N CYS A 234 6.24 -13.16 -9.30
CA CYS A 234 5.85 -13.80 -10.56
C CYS A 234 6.97 -14.67 -11.18
N GLY A 235 8.16 -14.71 -10.59
CA GLY A 235 9.23 -15.67 -10.92
C GLY A 235 9.94 -15.46 -12.27
N ALA A 236 9.63 -14.43 -13.04
CA ALA A 236 10.24 -14.14 -14.33
C ALA A 236 10.54 -12.65 -14.49
N VAL A 237 11.73 -12.31 -15.00
CA VAL A 237 12.07 -10.95 -15.44
C VAL A 237 11.56 -10.76 -16.87
N LYS A 238 10.62 -9.83 -17.06
CA LYS A 238 10.07 -9.48 -18.37
C LYS A 238 10.01 -7.94 -18.54
N PRO A 239 9.93 -7.42 -19.78
CA PRO A 239 9.56 -6.02 -20.01
C PRO A 239 8.08 -5.87 -19.61
N GLY A 240 7.78 -5.17 -18.51
CA GLY A 240 6.44 -5.18 -17.91
C GLY A 240 6.42 -5.28 -16.39
N ASN A 241 7.59 -5.49 -15.78
CA ASN A 241 7.70 -5.85 -14.37
C ASN A 241 7.72 -4.66 -13.39
N ASN A 242 7.67 -3.40 -13.85
CA ASN A 242 7.74 -2.25 -12.95
C ASN A 242 6.54 -1.33 -13.17
N GLU A 243 5.55 -1.49 -12.29
CA GLU A 243 4.27 -0.78 -12.24
C GLU A 243 4.37 0.73 -11.98
N GLY A 244 5.57 1.23 -11.73
CA GLY A 244 5.90 2.64 -11.55
C GLY A 244 5.10 3.38 -10.47
N ALA A 245 5.31 4.70 -10.40
CA ALA A 245 4.71 5.56 -9.37
C ALA A 245 3.69 6.57 -9.93
N GLY A 246 4.09 7.33 -10.95
CA GLY A 246 3.28 8.33 -11.69
C GLY A 246 2.25 9.15 -10.91
N THR A 247 1.05 9.32 -11.48
CA THR A 247 -0.03 10.18 -10.97
C THR A 247 -1.14 9.46 -10.21
N ILE A 248 -1.28 8.12 -10.31
CA ILE A 248 -2.09 7.37 -9.33
C ILE A 248 -1.34 7.18 -8.00
N GLY A 249 0.00 7.19 -8.05
CA GLY A 249 0.86 7.16 -6.88
C GLY A 249 1.38 5.77 -6.54
N ALA A 250 2.59 5.74 -6.01
CA ALA A 250 3.12 4.65 -5.19
C ALA A 250 3.63 5.29 -3.90
N ASN A 251 2.71 5.82 -3.09
CA ASN A 251 3.09 6.54 -1.88
C ASN A 251 3.40 5.52 -0.78
N HIS A 252 4.63 5.56 -0.28
CA HIS A 252 5.05 4.77 0.88
C HIS A 252 4.14 5.00 2.09
N ILE A 253 3.88 3.92 2.84
CA ILE A 253 3.13 3.96 4.09
C ILE A 253 4.13 3.98 5.26
N GLY A 254 4.18 5.09 6.01
CA GLY A 254 5.16 5.29 7.06
C GLY A 254 5.11 4.21 8.16
N GLY A 255 6.18 3.41 8.26
CA GLY A 255 6.39 2.37 9.27
C GLY A 255 6.69 0.97 8.72
N THR A 256 6.38 0.69 7.45
CA THR A 256 6.54 -0.63 6.81
C THR A 256 7.86 -0.78 6.01
N PRO A 257 8.42 -2.01 5.82
CA PRO A 257 9.82 -2.36 5.42
C PRO A 257 10.59 -1.56 4.32
N THR A 258 10.73 -2.10 3.08
CA THR A 258 11.55 -2.07 1.80
C THR A 258 10.84 -3.18 1.14
N GLY A 259 11.55 -4.28 0.95
CA GLY A 259 11.39 -4.99 -0.29
C GLY A 259 9.96 -5.39 -0.63
N PRO A 260 9.77 -5.91 -1.85
CA PRO A 260 8.77 -6.96 -1.98
C PRO A 260 8.83 -7.89 -0.75
N GLU A 261 7.75 -7.95 0.03
CA GLU A 261 7.75 -8.66 1.30
C GLU A 261 7.30 -10.09 1.07
N TYR A 262 8.17 -11.06 1.36
CA TYR A 262 7.82 -12.46 1.18
C TYR A 262 6.61 -12.83 2.05
N GLY A 263 5.57 -13.38 1.42
CA GLY A 263 4.35 -13.78 2.09
C GLY A 263 3.30 -12.67 2.27
N SER A 264 3.57 -11.40 1.90
CA SER A 264 2.53 -10.37 1.87
C SER A 264 1.37 -10.80 0.97
N VAL A 265 0.14 -10.51 1.41
CA VAL A 265 -1.05 -10.72 0.59
C VAL A 265 -1.05 -9.78 -0.62
N MET A 266 -0.38 -8.64 -0.55
CA MET A 266 -0.22 -7.66 -1.62
C MET A 266 1.04 -7.89 -2.48
N LEU A 267 1.42 -9.15 -2.72
CA LEU A 267 2.37 -9.51 -3.79
C LEU A 267 1.59 -9.72 -5.10
N ALA A 268 2.13 -9.22 -6.21
CA ALA A 268 1.46 -9.15 -7.51
C ALA A 268 1.23 -10.49 -8.23
N CYS A 269 1.73 -11.59 -7.66
CA CYS A 269 1.41 -12.96 -8.07
C CYS A 269 1.16 -13.86 -6.85
N ALA A 270 0.10 -14.66 -6.95
CA ALA A 270 -0.17 -15.75 -6.03
C ALA A 270 0.75 -16.95 -6.32
N ASP A 271 1.22 -17.61 -5.28
CA ASP A 271 2.01 -18.86 -5.35
C ASP A 271 1.14 -20.13 -5.25
N GLY A 272 -0.18 -19.97 -5.25
CA GLY A 272 -1.15 -21.04 -5.03
C GLY A 272 -1.45 -21.37 -3.57
N SER A 273 -0.84 -20.66 -2.60
CA SER A 273 -1.06 -20.84 -1.17
C SER A 273 -1.97 -19.78 -0.53
N ASP A 274 -2.58 -20.15 0.60
CA ASP A 274 -3.41 -19.25 1.40
C ASP A 274 -2.53 -18.39 2.33
N ARG A 275 -1.98 -17.29 1.80
CA ARG A 275 -1.20 -16.31 2.56
C ARG A 275 -2.06 -15.60 3.62
N SER A 276 -1.51 -15.46 4.83
CA SER A 276 -2.06 -14.62 5.89
C SER A 276 -1.40 -13.24 5.88
N PHE A 277 -2.04 -12.23 6.46
CA PHE A 277 -1.44 -10.90 6.59
C PHE A 277 -0.09 -10.95 7.32
N THR A 278 0.91 -10.27 6.77
CA THR A 278 2.18 -9.99 7.45
C THR A 278 2.01 -8.86 8.48
N LEU A 279 3.03 -8.65 9.32
CA LEU A 279 3.03 -7.50 10.23
C LEU A 279 3.01 -6.17 9.46
N ALA A 280 3.61 -6.12 8.26
CA ALA A 280 3.58 -4.93 7.43
C ALA A 280 2.22 -4.72 6.75
N ASP A 281 1.55 -5.77 6.27
CA ASP A 281 0.16 -5.68 5.79
C ASP A 281 -0.75 -5.07 6.88
N ILE A 282 -0.65 -5.57 8.12
CA ILE A 282 -1.44 -5.10 9.28
C ILE A 282 -1.11 -3.64 9.62
N LEU A 283 0.17 -3.30 9.68
CA LEU A 283 0.64 -1.94 9.96
C LEU A 283 0.15 -0.96 8.89
N SER A 284 0.19 -1.35 7.61
CA SER A 284 -0.25 -0.53 6.49
C SER A 284 -1.73 -0.17 6.59
N LEU A 285 -2.60 -1.16 6.81
CA LEU A 285 -4.05 -0.99 6.92
C LEU A 285 -4.42 -0.10 8.11
N LYS A 286 -3.80 -0.31 9.28
CA LYS A 286 -4.02 0.52 10.47
C LYS A 286 -3.49 1.95 10.33
N ALA A 287 -2.41 2.17 9.56
CA ALA A 287 -1.83 3.49 9.35
C ALA A 287 -2.66 4.33 8.36
N LEU A 288 -3.21 3.70 7.32
CA LEU A 288 -4.13 4.34 6.37
C LEU A 288 -5.49 4.62 7.01
N TYR A 289 -6.00 3.65 7.76
CA TYR A 289 -7.34 3.69 8.35
C TYR A 289 -7.26 3.52 9.86
N PRO A 290 -6.76 4.53 10.61
CA PRO A 290 -6.64 4.45 12.06
C PRO A 290 -8.01 4.48 12.74
N TYR A 291 -8.15 3.72 13.82
CA TYR A 291 -9.29 3.80 14.73
C TYR A 291 -8.81 4.08 16.14
N ARG A 292 -9.20 5.23 16.70
CA ARG A 292 -8.79 5.62 18.05
C ARG A 292 -9.49 4.73 19.09
N LYS A 293 -8.70 4.00 19.87
CA LYS A 293 -9.16 3.30 21.07
C LYS A 293 -9.17 4.24 22.27
N ASN A 294 -10.10 4.03 23.19
CA ASN A 294 -10.12 4.70 24.49
C ASN A 294 -9.17 3.95 25.44
N ILE A 295 -7.88 4.20 25.27
CA ILE A 295 -6.78 3.68 26.10
C ILE A 295 -6.06 4.89 26.69
N TYR A 296 -5.70 4.80 27.96
CA TYR A 296 -4.86 5.77 28.64
C TYR A 296 -3.42 5.25 28.65
N ILE A 297 -2.47 6.14 28.41
CA ILE A 297 -1.04 5.83 28.41
C ILE A 297 -0.41 6.61 29.56
N LYS A 298 0.35 5.91 30.39
CA LYS A 298 1.15 6.50 31.47
C LYS A 298 2.62 6.31 31.10
N GLU A 299 3.34 7.42 31.01
CA GLU A 299 4.77 7.44 30.71
C GLU A 299 5.57 7.29 32.01
N ILE A 300 6.46 6.30 32.05
CA ILE A 300 7.37 6.02 33.15
C ILE A 300 8.77 6.37 32.68
N HIS A 301 9.40 7.33 33.37
CA HIS A 301 10.76 7.77 33.12
C HIS A 301 11.68 7.23 34.23
N GLU A 302 12.58 6.31 33.89
CA GLU A 302 13.64 5.86 34.79
C GLU A 302 14.92 6.64 34.49
N LEU A 303 15.46 7.36 35.47
CA LEU A 303 16.65 8.20 35.27
C LEU A 303 17.91 7.33 35.12
N ILE A 304 18.53 7.35 33.94
CA ILE A 304 19.77 6.62 33.62
C ILE A 304 20.99 7.46 33.98
N TYR A 305 20.94 8.77 33.69
CA TYR A 305 22.08 9.68 33.79
C TYR A 305 21.61 11.11 34.07
N ASP A 306 22.35 11.82 34.92
CA ASP A 306 22.17 13.23 35.24
C ASP A 306 23.56 13.89 35.39
N ASP A 307 23.81 14.90 34.57
CA ASP A 307 25.00 15.78 34.62
C ASP A 307 24.54 17.25 34.55
N SER A 308 23.48 17.55 35.30
CA SER A 308 22.95 18.91 35.45
C SER A 308 23.76 19.71 36.47
N TYR A 309 24.15 20.93 36.12
CA TYR A 309 24.81 21.86 37.03
C TYR A 309 24.38 23.31 36.80
N ASN A 310 24.31 24.08 37.88
CA ASN A 310 24.18 25.54 37.85
C ASN A 310 25.58 26.14 38.09
N TRP A 311 25.99 27.08 37.25
CA TRP A 311 27.19 27.86 37.46
C TRP A 311 26.97 29.35 37.19
N GLY A 312 26.55 30.07 38.24
CA GLY A 312 26.51 31.53 38.26
C GLY A 312 25.37 32.11 37.43
N ALA A 313 25.65 32.41 36.17
CA ALA A 313 24.67 32.92 35.21
C ALA A 313 24.25 31.88 34.16
N SER A 314 24.78 30.66 34.24
CA SER A 314 24.47 29.58 33.29
C SER A 314 23.90 28.36 34.02
N ASP A 315 22.80 27.82 33.51
CA ASP A 315 22.25 26.53 33.91
C ASP A 315 22.48 25.50 32.80
N TYR A 316 22.94 24.31 33.15
CA TYR A 316 23.06 23.16 32.27
C TYR A 316 22.21 22.01 32.81
N ASP A 317 21.39 21.40 31.95
CA ASP A 317 20.52 20.27 32.26
C ASP A 317 20.73 19.20 31.20
N LYS A 318 21.51 18.18 31.56
CA LYS A 318 21.71 16.99 30.75
C LYS A 318 21.22 15.77 31.53
N ARG A 319 20.11 15.20 31.07
CA ARG A 319 19.49 14.02 31.69
C ARG A 319 19.06 13.02 30.65
N SER A 320 19.38 11.75 30.90
CA SER A 320 18.91 10.63 30.08
C SER A 320 17.93 9.78 30.89
N TYR A 321 16.80 9.45 30.29
CA TYR A 321 15.73 8.64 30.87
C TYR A 321 15.47 7.42 30.00
N ASP A 322 15.25 6.25 30.59
CA ASP A 322 14.62 5.14 29.89
C ASP A 322 13.11 5.28 30.00
N ILE A 323 12.40 5.16 28.88
CA ILE A 323 10.96 5.41 28.81
C ILE A 323 10.21 4.10 28.59
N THR A 324 9.34 3.78 29.54
CA THR A 324 8.33 2.72 29.41
C THR A 324 6.93 3.31 29.41
N LEU A 325 6.11 2.90 28.46
CA LEU A 325 4.71 3.29 28.34
C LEU A 325 3.84 2.18 28.93
N GLU A 326 3.07 2.48 29.97
CA GLU A 326 2.07 1.57 30.56
C GLU A 326 0.68 1.89 30.00
N PHE A 327 -0.11 0.85 29.69
CA PHE A 327 -1.44 0.97 29.08
C PHE A 327 -2.55 0.69 30.08
N TYR A 328 -3.60 1.52 30.08
CA TYR A 328 -4.70 1.46 31.05
C TYR A 328 -6.07 1.69 30.42
N GLN A 329 -7.10 1.10 31.05
CA GLN A 329 -8.51 1.26 30.68
C GLN A 329 -9.14 2.53 31.28
N ASP A 330 -8.52 3.07 32.34
CA ASP A 330 -8.98 4.21 33.12
C ASP A 330 -7.93 5.34 33.21
N ALA A 331 -8.40 6.57 33.37
CA ALA A 331 -7.54 7.74 33.49
C ALA A 331 -6.69 7.77 34.79
N SER A 332 -7.07 7.02 35.82
CA SER A 332 -6.33 6.91 37.08
C SER A 332 -5.19 5.88 37.05
N GLY A 333 -5.02 5.12 35.95
CA GLY A 333 -3.95 4.14 35.82
C GLY A 333 -4.08 2.96 36.78
N THR A 334 -5.31 2.50 37.05
CA THR A 334 -5.59 1.45 38.05
C THR A 334 -5.99 0.10 37.45
N ILE A 335 -6.51 0.10 36.22
CA ILE A 335 -6.99 -1.08 35.49
C ILE A 335 -6.12 -1.26 34.24
N PRO A 336 -5.12 -2.16 34.25
CA PRO A 336 -4.26 -2.39 33.10
C PRO A 336 -5.05 -2.74 31.84
N TYR A 337 -4.64 -2.19 30.71
CA TYR A 337 -5.11 -2.59 29.39
C TYR A 337 -4.10 -3.56 28.78
N VAL A 338 -4.59 -4.72 28.35
CA VAL A 338 -3.77 -5.71 27.61
C VAL A 338 -4.07 -5.56 26.12
N THR A 339 -3.03 -5.36 25.32
CA THR A 339 -3.14 -5.17 23.87
C THR A 339 -3.69 -6.40 23.16
N SER A 340 -4.44 -6.16 22.09
CA SER A 340 -4.94 -7.20 21.18
C SER A 340 -5.05 -6.64 19.76
N ASN A 341 -5.13 -7.55 18.79
CA ASN A 341 -5.29 -7.26 17.36
C ASN A 341 -4.20 -6.32 16.78
N TYR A 342 -2.99 -6.37 17.33
CA TYR A 342 -1.84 -5.49 17.06
C TYR A 342 -2.19 -4.01 17.27
N PHE A 343 -2.00 -3.52 18.49
CA PHE A 343 -2.34 -2.15 18.85
C PHE A 343 -1.39 -1.18 18.13
N MET A 344 -1.93 -0.18 17.43
CA MET A 344 -1.13 0.87 16.80
C MET A 344 -0.96 2.03 17.77
N LEU A 345 0.27 2.28 18.19
CA LEU A 345 0.66 3.47 18.91
C LEU A 345 1.26 4.49 17.95
N THR A 346 0.62 5.65 17.78
CA THR A 346 1.24 6.78 17.11
C THR A 346 1.96 7.65 18.14
N VAL A 347 3.28 7.74 18.05
CA VAL A 347 4.12 8.64 18.86
C VAL A 347 4.39 9.91 18.06
N PHE A 348 4.27 11.07 18.72
CA PHE A 348 4.67 12.37 18.18
C PHE A 348 5.83 12.90 19.03
N SER A 349 6.94 13.28 18.41
CA SER A 349 8.05 13.95 19.08
C SER A 349 8.34 15.29 18.43
N PHE A 350 8.59 16.31 19.26
CA PHE A 350 8.90 17.66 18.81
C PHE A 350 10.38 17.94 19.03
N VAL A 351 11.12 18.18 17.93
CA VAL A 351 12.58 18.23 17.94
C VAL A 351 13.05 19.47 17.20
N GLY A 352 13.53 20.49 17.93
CA GLY A 352 14.11 21.69 17.32
C GLY A 352 13.20 22.41 16.32
N GLY A 353 11.87 22.37 16.51
CA GLY A 353 10.89 22.94 15.58
C GLY A 353 10.31 21.96 14.56
N VAL A 354 10.72 20.69 14.55
CA VAL A 354 10.21 19.65 13.65
C VAL A 354 9.31 18.67 14.41
N ASP A 355 8.05 18.54 13.97
CA ASP A 355 7.17 17.45 14.36
C ASP A 355 7.58 16.15 13.64
N SER A 356 7.98 15.14 14.39
CA SER A 356 8.19 13.78 13.90
C SER A 356 7.05 12.87 14.37
N LYS A 357 6.50 12.09 13.44
CA LYS A 357 5.40 11.13 13.71
C LYS A 357 5.89 9.70 13.43
N VAL A 358 5.69 8.81 14.38
CA VAL A 358 6.04 7.39 14.27
C VAL A 358 4.82 6.53 14.55
N ASN A 359 4.57 5.53 13.71
CA ASN A 359 3.59 4.48 14.01
C ASN A 359 4.35 3.24 14.49
N LEU A 360 4.09 2.83 15.72
CA LEU A 360 4.64 1.62 16.32
C LEU A 360 3.53 0.56 16.37
N LEU A 361 3.81 -0.64 15.84
CA LEU A 361 2.95 -1.78 16.03
C LEU A 361 3.33 -2.46 17.35
N ILE A 362 2.41 -2.41 18.31
CA ILE A 362 2.57 -3.01 19.63
C ILE A 362 2.01 -4.43 19.57
N ASP A 363 2.81 -5.39 20.02
CA ASP A 363 2.46 -6.81 20.06
C ASP A 363 1.21 -7.09 20.88
N ASN A 364 0.64 -8.28 20.71
CA ASN A 364 -0.52 -8.73 21.47
C ASN A 364 -0.12 -9.25 22.86
N GLY A 365 -1.00 -9.07 23.84
CA GLY A 365 -0.81 -9.64 25.18
C GLY A 365 0.09 -8.84 26.12
N VAL A 366 0.51 -7.62 25.74
CA VAL A 366 1.33 -6.75 26.60
C VAL A 366 0.50 -5.64 27.23
N SER A 367 0.87 -5.23 28.44
CA SER A 367 0.29 -4.07 29.13
C SER A 367 1.24 -2.87 29.21
N SER A 368 2.43 -2.99 28.62
CA SER A 368 3.40 -1.91 28.50
C SER A 368 4.27 -2.08 27.25
N TYR A 369 5.00 -1.02 26.89
CA TYR A 369 5.96 -1.00 25.80
C TYR A 369 7.19 -0.16 26.16
N HIS A 370 8.37 -0.72 25.93
CA HIS A 370 9.65 -0.05 26.14
C HIS A 370 9.97 0.86 24.93
N LEU A 371 9.75 2.16 25.08
CA LEU A 371 9.99 3.15 24.03
C LEU A 371 11.49 3.37 23.80
N GLY A 372 12.28 3.30 24.87
CA GLY A 372 13.74 3.46 24.86
C GLY A 372 14.23 4.76 25.47
N GLU A 373 15.52 5.03 25.28
CA GLU A 373 16.21 6.12 25.94
C GLU A 373 15.91 7.48 25.29
N TYR A 374 15.67 8.49 26.13
CA TYR A 374 15.51 9.88 25.76
C TYR A 374 16.50 10.75 26.52
N THR A 375 17.23 11.63 25.81
CA THR A 375 18.14 12.59 26.43
C THR A 375 17.65 14.02 26.26
N VAL A 376 17.49 14.71 27.38
CA VAL A 376 17.43 16.17 27.48
C VAL A 376 18.87 16.67 27.55
N ASP A 377 19.25 17.62 26.70
CA ASP A 377 20.55 18.31 26.73
C ASP A 377 20.28 19.79 26.42
N ARG A 378 20.31 20.64 27.47
CA ARG A 378 19.90 22.04 27.42
C ARG A 378 20.88 22.92 28.19
N ALA A 379 21.10 24.13 27.68
CA ALA A 379 21.83 25.18 28.36
C ALA A 379 21.00 26.48 28.35
N TRP A 380 20.94 27.16 29.49
CA TRP A 380 20.37 28.50 29.60
C TRP A 380 21.44 29.47 30.09
N GLU A 381 21.43 30.70 29.57
CA GLU A 381 22.28 31.80 30.05
C GLU A 381 21.39 32.99 30.44
N PHE A 382 21.57 33.50 31.66
CA PHE A 382 20.86 34.66 32.20
C PHE A 382 21.69 35.93 32.00
N GLY A 383 21.40 36.66 30.92
CA GLY A 383 22.01 37.96 30.64
C GLY A 383 21.11 39.14 31.04
N ASN A 384 21.71 40.25 31.48
CA ASN A 384 21.00 41.52 31.50
C ASN A 384 20.71 41.98 30.06
N GLN A 385 19.47 42.40 29.79
CA GLN A 385 19.10 43.02 28.53
C GLN A 385 19.72 44.43 28.47
N VAL A 386 20.59 44.69 27.49
CA VAL A 386 21.27 45.98 27.35
C VAL A 386 20.64 46.75 26.18
N TYR A 387 20.27 48.00 26.44
CA TYR A 387 19.60 48.84 25.47
C TYR A 387 20.63 49.50 24.53
N ASP A 388 20.91 48.88 23.38
CA ASP A 388 21.64 49.52 22.28
C ASP A 388 20.67 50.38 21.45
N ASN A 389 20.89 51.68 21.49
CA ASN A 389 20.10 52.68 20.78
C ASN A 389 20.39 52.76 19.27
N THR A 390 21.26 51.91 18.72
CA THR A 390 21.55 51.85 17.27
C THR A 390 20.96 50.64 16.55
N SER A 391 20.48 49.61 17.26
CA SER A 391 19.94 48.39 16.62
C SER A 391 18.72 47.73 17.29
N GLY A 392 18.33 48.17 18.50
CA GLY A 392 17.24 47.56 19.27
C GLY A 392 17.75 46.69 20.42
N PHE A 393 16.86 45.92 21.05
CA PHE A 393 17.23 45.11 22.21
C PHE A 393 18.28 44.05 21.86
N GLN A 394 19.45 44.14 22.48
CA GLN A 394 20.46 43.07 22.46
C GLN A 394 20.51 42.41 23.84
N VAL A 395 20.54 41.07 23.86
CA VAL A 395 20.95 40.32 25.06
C VAL A 395 22.47 40.49 25.20
N ALA A 396 22.97 40.80 26.39
CA ALA A 396 24.41 40.88 26.61
C ALA A 396 25.08 39.54 26.28
N TYR A 397 25.86 39.52 25.20
CA TYR A 397 26.39 38.29 24.60
C TYR A 397 27.47 37.67 25.48
N SER A 398 27.19 36.51 26.07
CA SER A 398 28.21 35.62 26.66
C SER A 398 29.01 34.98 25.51
N PRO A 399 30.36 34.98 25.53
CA PRO A 399 31.16 34.50 24.39
C PRO A 399 31.18 32.97 24.20
N PHE A 400 30.31 32.22 24.88
CA PHE A 400 30.30 30.75 24.89
C PHE A 400 29.00 30.11 24.35
N SER A 401 28.10 30.90 23.75
CA SER A 401 26.82 30.45 23.22
C SER A 401 26.94 29.27 22.22
N TYR A 402 26.46 28.09 22.60
CA TYR A 402 26.21 26.98 21.68
C TYR A 402 24.70 26.67 21.61
N TYR A 403 24.24 26.43 20.38
CA TYR A 403 22.84 26.18 20.02
C TYR A 403 22.18 25.06 20.82
N ASP A 404 20.88 25.24 21.13
CA ASP A 404 19.95 24.16 21.46
C ASP A 404 20.17 22.97 20.52
N ARG A 405 20.57 21.83 21.09
CA ARG A 405 20.74 20.60 20.33
C ARG A 405 20.08 19.45 21.09
N VAL A 406 18.78 19.31 20.87
CA VAL A 406 18.05 18.09 21.22
C VAL A 406 18.59 16.96 20.33
N ILE A 407 19.46 16.12 20.88
CA ILE A 407 20.03 14.95 20.20
C ILE A 407 19.25 13.71 20.63
N TRP A 408 18.72 12.98 19.65
CA TRP A 408 18.06 11.67 19.79
C TRP A 408 18.92 10.60 19.13
#